data_AF-A0A8K0HW48-F1
#
_entry.id   AF-A0A8K0HW48-F1
#
_cell.length_a   1.000
_cell.length_b   1.000
_cell.length_c   1.000
_cell.angle_alpha   90.00
_cell.angle_beta   90.00
_cell.angle_gamma   90.00
#
_symmetry.space_group_name_H-M   'P 1'
#
loop_
_entity.id
_entity.type
_entity.pdbx_description
1 polymer ?
#
loop_
_entity_poly.entity_id
_entity_poly.type
_entity_poly.pdbx_seq_one_letter_code
_entity_poly.pdbx_strand_id
1 'polypeptide(L)'
;MGGLFFYTLWAGYLGWQWRRVRTIQDEINELKKQVKAPAQATAAVAAGADGAREAPPPPPAAVSPVEAKIQQLTEERKMLIKGSYRDRHYNAGSILLAFGVFESVGGGLNTWFRTGKLFPGPHLFAGCGT
;
A
#
# COMPACT_ATOMS: atom_id res chain seq x y z
N MET A 1 -16.70 -13.41 18.12
CA MET A 1 -16.57 -13.28 16.66
C MET A 1 -16.27 -11.86 16.18
N GLY A 2 -16.96 -10.81 16.66
CA GLY A 2 -16.75 -9.43 16.15
C GLY A 2 -15.31 -8.90 16.26
N GLY A 3 -14.60 -9.16 17.36
CA GLY A 3 -13.22 -8.68 17.53
C GLY A 3 -12.23 -9.18 16.48
N LEU A 4 -12.28 -10.47 16.14
CA LEU A 4 -11.44 -11.07 15.10
C LEU A 4 -11.74 -10.45 13.72
N PHE A 5 -13.02 -10.23 13.43
CA PHE A 5 -13.45 -9.59 12.19
C PHE A 5 -12.93 -8.14 12.05
N PHE A 6 -13.03 -7.33 13.11
CA PHE A 6 -12.46 -5.97 13.06
C PHE A 6 -10.93 -5.99 12.97
N TYR A 7 -10.28 -6.94 13.62
CA TYR A 7 -8.82 -7.07 13.55
C TYR A 7 -8.32 -7.48 12.16
N THR A 8 -9.05 -8.34 11.45
CA THR A 8 -8.72 -8.71 10.06
C THR A 8 -8.93 -7.55 9.11
N LEU A 9 -10.01 -6.77 9.26
CA LEU A 9 -10.21 -5.52 8.51
C LEU A 9 -9.08 -4.51 8.77
N TRP A 10 -8.67 -4.36 10.02
CA TRP A 10 -7.54 -3.50 10.40
C TRP A 10 -6.23 -3.96 9.74
N ALA A 11 -5.91 -5.26 9.78
CA ALA A 11 -4.74 -5.81 9.10
C ALA A 11 -4.78 -5.52 7.58
N GLY A 12 -5.96 -5.66 6.95
CA GLY A 12 -6.18 -5.30 5.55
C GLY A 12 -5.94 -3.81 5.27
N TYR A 13 -6.45 -2.93 6.13
CA TYR A 13 -6.21 -1.47 6.05
C TYR A 13 -4.72 -1.13 6.12
N LEU A 14 -3.97 -1.71 7.05
CA LEU A 14 -2.52 -1.49 7.15
C LEU A 14 -1.78 -1.90 5.86
N GLY A 15 -2.17 -3.03 5.25
CA GLY A 15 -1.61 -3.48 3.97
C GLY A 15 -1.95 -2.55 2.81
N TRP A 16 -3.16 -1.99 2.80
CA TRP A 16 -3.56 -0.99 1.82
C TRP A 16 -2.77 0.32 1.96
N GLN A 17 -2.55 0.80 3.18
CA GLN A 17 -1.69 1.98 3.44
C GLN A 17 -0.26 1.75 2.95
N TRP A 18 0.30 0.54 3.18
CA TRP A 18 1.62 0.20 2.65
C TRP A 18 1.67 0.17 1.11
N ARG A 19 0.57 -0.24 0.45
CA ARG A 19 0.43 -0.12 -1.01
C ARG A 19 0.37 1.35 -1.43
N ARG A 20 -0.40 2.18 -0.74
CA ARG A 20 -0.57 3.62 -1.03
C ARG A 20 0.77 4.37 -1.01
N VAL A 21 1.65 4.08 -0.05
CA VAL A 21 3.01 4.65 0.02
C VAL A 21 3.81 4.44 -1.27
N ARG A 22 3.65 3.28 -1.91
CA ARG A 22 4.35 2.93 -3.15
C ARG A 22 3.70 3.59 -4.37
N THR A 23 2.37 3.54 -4.48
CA THR A 23 1.66 4.11 -5.64
C THR A 23 1.74 5.63 -5.69
N ILE A 24 1.75 6.33 -4.55
CA ILE A 24 1.94 7.79 -4.52
C ILE A 24 3.27 8.20 -5.16
N GLN A 25 4.32 7.39 -4.97
CA GLN A 25 5.62 7.70 -5.56
C GLN A 25 5.55 7.69 -7.09
N ASP A 26 4.78 6.76 -7.66
CA ASP A 26 4.55 6.66 -9.11
C ASP A 26 3.74 7.86 -9.61
N GLU A 27 2.66 8.22 -8.91
CA GLU A 27 1.84 9.42 -9.20
C GLU A 27 2.71 10.70 -9.19
N ILE A 28 3.56 10.87 -8.18
CA ILE A 28 4.48 12.02 -8.09
C ILE A 28 5.44 12.04 -9.28
N ASN A 29 5.98 10.89 -9.65
CA ASN A 29 6.94 10.79 -10.76
C ASN A 29 6.28 11.14 -12.10
N GLU A 30 5.03 10.71 -12.30
CA GLU A 30 4.25 11.05 -13.49
C GLU A 30 3.93 12.55 -13.57
N LEU A 31 3.43 13.14 -12.49
CA LEU A 31 3.14 14.57 -12.43
C LEU A 31 4.40 15.41 -12.64
N LYS A 32 5.55 14.99 -12.10
CA LYS A 32 6.84 15.66 -12.35
C LYS A 32 7.25 15.65 -13.82
N LYS A 33 6.94 14.58 -14.57
CA LYS A 33 7.18 14.54 -16.02
C LYS A 33 6.29 15.55 -16.74
N GLN A 34 5.03 15.68 -16.32
CA GLN A 34 4.07 16.64 -16.89
C GLN A 34 4.46 18.10 -16.62
N VAL A 35 5.21 18.41 -15.55
CA VAL A 35 5.74 19.78 -15.30
C VAL A 35 7.03 20.02 -16.08
N LYS A 36 7.88 19.00 -16.26
CA LYS A 36 9.15 19.13 -16.99
C LYS A 36 8.95 19.27 -18.50
N ALA A 37 7.95 18.60 -19.08
CA ALA A 37 7.62 18.68 -20.51
C ALA A 37 7.24 20.10 -21.00
N PRO A 38 6.36 20.88 -20.34
CA PRO A 38 6.02 22.23 -20.75
C PRO A 38 7.17 23.21 -20.52
N ALA A 39 7.97 23.06 -19.45
CA ALA A 39 9.14 23.90 -19.21
C ALA A 39 10.24 23.72 -20.28
N GLN A 40 10.42 22.50 -20.78
CA GLN A 40 11.35 22.20 -21.88
C GLN A 40 10.81 22.65 -23.24
N ALA A 41 9.49 22.57 -23.46
CA ALA A 41 8.87 23.13 -24.67
C ALA A 41 8.99 24.65 -24.71
N THR A 42 8.79 25.36 -23.59
CA THR A 42 8.98 26.82 -23.52
C THR A 42 10.44 27.24 -23.69
N ALA A 43 11.40 26.46 -23.16
CA ALA A 43 12.82 26.72 -23.34
C ALA A 43 13.30 26.45 -24.79
N ALA A 44 12.75 25.43 -25.46
CA ALA A 44 13.04 25.14 -26.86
C ALA A 44 12.47 26.20 -27.81
N VAL A 45 11.31 26.80 -27.49
CA VAL A 45 10.74 27.92 -28.25
C VAL A 45 11.54 29.21 -28.03
N ALA A 46 12.05 29.44 -26.81
CA ALA A 46 12.90 30.60 -26.51
C ALA A 46 14.28 30.53 -27.17
N ALA A 47 14.82 29.32 -27.40
CA ALA A 47 16.10 29.11 -28.09
C ALA A 47 16.03 29.31 -29.62
N GLY A 48 14.84 29.57 -30.19
CA GLY A 48 14.64 29.77 -31.63
C GLY A 48 14.26 31.20 -32.05
N ALA A 49 14.25 32.17 -31.14
CA ALA A 49 13.79 33.54 -31.43
C ALA A 49 14.89 34.59 -31.16
N ASP A 50 15.85 34.69 -32.09
CA ASP A 50 16.63 35.91 -32.28
C ASP A 50 15.77 36.92 -33.06
N GLY A 51 15.14 37.86 -32.35
CA GLY A 51 14.33 38.89 -32.98
C GLY A 51 13.57 39.73 -31.97
N ALA A 52 14.14 40.89 -31.64
CA ALA A 52 13.57 41.95 -30.81
C ALA A 52 12.04 42.11 -30.91
N ARG A 53 11.33 41.74 -29.84
CA ARG A 53 10.05 42.36 -29.48
C ARG A 53 9.80 42.21 -27.99
N GLU A 54 9.90 43.32 -27.28
CA GLU A 54 9.45 43.47 -25.90
C GLU A 54 7.94 43.23 -25.87
N ALA A 55 7.54 42.06 -25.34
CA ALA A 55 6.16 41.67 -25.08
C ALA A 55 5.93 41.72 -23.55
N PRO A 56 4.69 41.98 -23.07
CA PRO A 56 4.43 42.35 -21.69
C PRO A 56 4.88 41.26 -20.71
N PRO A 57 5.22 41.62 -19.45
CA PRO A 57 5.70 40.66 -18.47
C PRO A 57 4.69 39.51 -18.34
N PRO A 58 5.14 38.24 -18.35
CA PRO A 58 4.25 37.11 -18.16
C PRO A 58 3.53 37.29 -16.81
N PRO A 59 2.19 37.11 -16.76
CA PRO A 59 1.42 37.32 -15.55
C PRO A 59 2.00 36.50 -14.39
N PRO A 60 2.03 37.07 -13.17
CA PRO A 60 2.78 36.51 -12.06
C PRO A 60 2.17 35.18 -11.60
N ALA A 61 3.02 34.14 -11.61
CA ALA A 61 3.10 33.07 -10.62
C ALA A 61 1.80 32.73 -9.85
N ALA A 62 0.82 32.13 -10.51
CA ALA A 62 -0.08 31.21 -9.84
C ALA A 62 0.61 29.84 -9.83
N VAL A 63 1.04 29.36 -8.66
CA VAL A 63 1.56 27.99 -8.47
C VAL A 63 0.67 27.04 -9.26
N SER A 64 1.23 26.36 -10.26
CA SER A 64 0.39 25.55 -11.14
C SER A 64 -0.32 24.49 -10.27
N PRO A 65 -1.61 24.20 -10.52
CA PRO A 65 -2.38 23.24 -9.71
C PRO A 65 -1.69 21.86 -9.63
N VAL A 66 -0.84 21.55 -10.60
CA VAL A 66 -0.01 20.36 -10.68
C VAL A 66 1.13 20.38 -9.66
N GLU A 67 1.84 21.50 -9.49
CA GLU A 67 2.89 21.65 -8.48
C GLU A 67 2.34 21.58 -7.05
N ALA A 68 1.18 22.19 -6.81
CA ALA A 68 0.47 22.08 -5.53
C ALA A 68 0.10 20.62 -5.23
N LYS A 69 -0.36 19.86 -6.23
CA LYS A 69 -0.68 18.44 -6.07
C LYS A 69 0.55 17.58 -5.78
N ILE A 70 1.68 17.86 -6.42
CA ILE A 70 2.96 17.18 -6.13
C ILE A 70 3.40 17.41 -4.69
N GLN A 71 3.28 18.64 -4.18
CA GLN A 71 3.63 18.97 -2.80
C GLN A 71 2.73 18.22 -1.81
N GLN A 72 1.40 18.26 -2.01
CA GLN A 72 0.43 17.53 -1.18
C GLN A 72 0.71 16.03 -1.14
N LEU A 73 0.88 15.39 -2.30
CA LEU A 73 1.17 13.95 -2.37
C LEU A 73 2.52 13.60 -1.73
N THR A 74 3.51 14.50 -1.83
CA THR A 74 4.81 14.32 -1.18
C THR A 74 4.69 14.36 0.34
N GLU A 75 3.87 15.27 0.88
CA GLU A 75 3.58 15.33 2.31
C GLU A 75 2.78 14.13 2.80
N GLU A 76 1.73 13.73 2.07
CA GLU A 76 0.95 12.51 2.34
C GLU A 76 1.89 11.30 2.44
N ARG A 77 2.78 11.12 1.45
CA ARG A 77 3.74 10.01 1.46
C ARG A 77 4.66 10.06 2.68
N LYS A 78 5.17 11.24 3.07
CA LYS A 78 6.01 11.38 4.27
C LYS A 78 5.26 10.97 5.54
N MET A 79 4.01 11.42 5.68
CA MET A 79 3.15 11.04 6.80
C MET A 79 2.89 9.53 6.83
N LEU A 80 2.64 8.93 5.66
CA LEU A 80 2.39 7.50 5.56
C LEU A 80 3.62 6.66 5.89
N ILE A 81 4.82 7.08 5.46
CA ILE A 81 6.08 6.40 5.81
C ILE A 81 6.31 6.44 7.31
N LYS A 82 6.05 7.59 7.96
CA LYS A 82 6.17 7.75 9.42
C LYS A 82 5.27 6.78 10.20
N GLY A 83 4.14 6.36 9.60
CA GLY A 83 3.21 5.40 10.20
C GLY A 83 3.74 3.96 10.31
N SER A 84 4.85 3.61 9.66
CA SER A 84 5.44 2.26 9.61
C SER A 84 4.42 1.14 9.29
N TYR A 85 3.58 1.38 8.29
CA TYR A 85 2.49 0.46 7.92
C TYR A 85 2.95 -0.93 7.48
N ARG A 86 4.16 -1.05 6.93
CA ARG A 86 4.77 -2.35 6.56
C ARG A 86 4.90 -3.26 7.77
N ASP A 87 5.57 -2.76 8.81
CA ASP A 87 5.90 -3.57 9.99
C ASP A 87 4.63 -3.86 10.80
N ARG A 88 3.72 -2.88 10.88
CA ARG A 88 2.41 -3.08 11.51
C ARG A 88 1.56 -4.12 10.78
N HIS A 89 1.52 -4.09 9.45
CA HIS A 89 0.79 -5.09 8.67
C HIS A 89 1.39 -6.49 8.85
N TYR A 90 2.72 -6.59 8.80
CA TYR A 90 3.42 -7.85 9.05
C TYR A 90 3.09 -8.41 10.44
N ASN A 91 3.26 -7.61 11.50
CA ASN A 91 2.98 -8.03 12.87
C ASN A 91 1.51 -8.44 13.06
N ALA A 92 0.57 -7.64 12.53
CA ALA A 92 -0.85 -7.96 12.62
C ALA A 92 -1.20 -9.27 11.89
N GLY A 93 -0.65 -9.47 10.69
CA GLY A 93 -0.81 -10.70 9.91
C GLY A 93 -0.20 -11.92 10.61
N SER A 94 1.01 -11.78 11.16
CA SER A 94 1.68 -12.84 11.91
C SER A 94 0.89 -13.28 13.13
N ILE A 95 0.29 -12.34 13.87
CA ILE A 95 -0.57 -12.66 15.01
C ILE A 95 -1.81 -13.44 14.56
N LEU A 96 -2.50 -12.97 13.51
CA LEU A 96 -3.67 -13.68 12.95
C LEU A 96 -3.31 -15.10 12.51
N LEU A 97 -2.19 -15.25 11.82
CA LEU A 97 -1.70 -16.54 11.35
C LEU A 97 -1.40 -17.46 12.53
N ALA A 98 -0.67 -16.96 13.54
CA ALA A 98 -0.35 -17.74 14.72
C ALA A 98 -1.61 -18.24 15.42
N PHE A 99 -2.60 -17.36 15.67
CA PHE A 99 -3.87 -17.77 16.24
C PHE A 99 -4.57 -18.84 15.40
N GLY A 100 -4.65 -18.67 14.08
CA GLY A 100 -5.27 -19.66 13.20
C GLY A 100 -4.56 -21.02 13.21
N VAL A 101 -3.22 -21.04 13.26
CA VAL A 101 -2.44 -22.28 13.36
C VAL A 101 -2.65 -22.96 14.70
N PHE A 102 -2.58 -22.20 15.81
CA PHE A 102 -2.82 -22.73 17.15
C PHE A 102 -4.24 -23.29 17.31
N GLU A 103 -5.25 -22.63 16.76
CA GLU A 103 -6.63 -23.11 16.78
C GLU A 103 -6.79 -24.39 15.95
N SER A 104 -6.16 -24.46 14.77
CA SER A 104 -6.20 -25.64 13.90
C SER A 104 -5.57 -26.87 14.56
N VAL A 105 -4.38 -26.71 15.16
CA VAL A 105 -3.69 -27.80 15.88
C VAL A 105 -4.38 -28.12 17.19
N GLY A 106 -4.76 -27.09 17.95
CA GLY A 106 -5.44 -27.19 19.23
C GLY A 106 -6.79 -27.89 19.13
N GLY A 107 -7.57 -27.66 18.07
CA GLY A 107 -8.83 -28.35 17.82
C GLY A 107 -8.65 -29.87 17.66
N GLY A 108 -7.60 -30.29 16.95
CA GLY A 108 -7.22 -31.69 16.81
C GLY A 108 -6.78 -32.30 18.14
N LEU A 109 -5.89 -31.62 18.87
CA LEU A 109 -5.42 -32.07 20.18
C LEU A 109 -6.58 -32.19 21.20
N ASN A 110 -7.45 -31.18 21.27
CA ASN A 110 -8.62 -31.18 22.14
C ASN A 110 -9.56 -32.34 21.82
N THR A 111 -9.77 -32.64 20.54
CA THR A 111 -10.56 -33.80 20.11
C THR A 111 -9.94 -35.09 20.62
N TRP A 112 -8.64 -35.29 20.36
CA TRP A 112 -7.93 -36.48 20.82
C TRP A 112 -7.95 -36.65 22.34
N PHE A 113 -7.73 -35.59 23.12
CA PHE A 113 -7.82 -35.64 24.59
C PHE A 113 -9.21 -36.08 25.08
N ARG A 114 -10.27 -35.73 24.35
CA ARG A 114 -11.65 -36.00 24.76
C ARG A 114 -12.16 -37.37 24.32
N THR A 115 -11.73 -37.87 23.16
CA THR A 115 -12.27 -39.11 22.55
C THR A 115 -11.24 -40.24 22.45
N GLY A 116 -9.97 -39.98 22.75
CA GLY A 116 -8.84 -40.90 22.56
C GLY A 116 -8.52 -41.21 21.10
N LYS A 117 -9.25 -40.61 20.14
CA LYS A 117 -9.14 -40.86 18.70
C LYS A 117 -9.35 -39.57 17.93
N LEU A 118 -8.40 -39.22 17.07
CA LEU A 118 -8.48 -38.00 16.26
C LEU A 118 -9.55 -38.11 15.16
N PHE A 119 -9.78 -39.32 14.64
CA PHE A 119 -10.78 -39.61 13.62
C PHE A 119 -11.66 -40.81 14.06
N PRO A 120 -13.00 -40.69 14.00
CA PRO A 120 -13.91 -41.72 14.51
C PRO A 120 -14.12 -42.93 13.58
N GLY A 121 -13.43 -43.02 12.43
CA GLY A 121 -13.57 -44.15 11.50
C GLY A 121 -12.35 -44.40 10.60
N PRO A 122 -12.09 -45.66 10.20
CA PRO A 122 -10.95 -46.01 9.36
C PRO A 122 -11.01 -45.42 7.94
N HIS A 123 -12.21 -45.10 7.44
CA HIS A 123 -12.41 -44.54 6.09
C HIS A 123 -11.77 -43.16 5.88
N LEU A 124 -11.45 -42.43 6.97
CA LEU A 124 -10.74 -41.15 6.91
C LEU A 124 -9.23 -41.30 6.77
N PHE A 125 -8.70 -42.52 6.95
CA PHE A 125 -7.29 -42.87 6.76
C PHE A 125 -7.01 -43.60 5.44
N ALA A 126 -8.03 -43.88 4.63
CA ALA A 126 -7.92 -44.69 3.41
C ALA A 126 -7.00 -44.12 2.31
N GLY A 127 -6.38 -42.96 2.54
CA GLY A 127 -5.36 -42.35 1.67
C GLY A 127 -4.06 -41.93 2.38
N CYS A 128 -3.85 -42.27 3.65
CA CYS A 128 -2.64 -41.93 4.43
C CYS A 128 -1.64 -43.08 4.59
N GLY A 129 -1.79 -44.17 3.82
CA GLY A 129 -0.96 -45.39 3.88
C GLY A 129 -1.37 -46.29 5.03
N THR A 130 -1.56 -47.60 4.86
CA THR A 130 -1.13 -48.57 3.84
C THR A 130 -1.97 -48.66 2.58
#